data_AF-A0A955F252-F1
#
_entry.id   AF-A0A955F252-F1
#
_cell.length_a   1.000
_cell.length_b   1.000
_cell.length_c   1.000
_cell.angle_alpha   90.00
_cell.angle_beta   90.00
_cell.angle_gamma   90.00
#
_symmetry.space_group_name_H-M   'P 1'
#
loop_
_entity.id
_entity.type
_entity.pdbx_description
1 polymer ?
#
loop_
_entity_poly.entity_id
_entity_poly.type
_entity_poly.pdbx_seq_one_letter_code
_entity_poly.pdbx_strand_id
1 'polypeptide(L)'
;MPRTLILALAIAALSPTWTAQENENFCGMCKDQGLVDCDDKRCKKTVCDLEQDHVCVEIYALECCRGQRKVPCTWCNKGNSKFSFDLEMESRKGWIEGTQKLNKSFQIPYMIHLSTAHFNLHYDIPRIKVGMKYYDMNEGMHLYAQRLEELYDDWVALLGNPYQLPQTRRWEIYMTNDVAERDRVTHTTIGGSATKQFGQRTSTYAVAAGKRDMKDDEERHANVYHHASHLITQQGHPIGKFEYPGWWTVGVAHWMERAKFEETRNFCTGEVGTKKDKWQNGGWDKKVYSMVGRDKEPRLASFEKLDTQQLSTMQHAFAWSMVDYILSDFPDKAGDIGRTITGSGDVAKAFREHLGTTVARFHDDWRSYVLKAYAR
;
A
#
# COMPACT_ATOMS: atom_id res chain seq x y z
N MET A 1 -45.01 -36.60 -40.18
CA MET A 1 -45.36 -35.85 -41.40
C MET A 1 -44.37 -34.70 -41.56
N PRO A 2 -43.46 -34.73 -42.55
CA PRO A 2 -42.47 -33.68 -42.75
C PRO A 2 -43.04 -32.60 -43.67
N ARG A 3 -42.71 -31.33 -43.41
CA ARG A 3 -42.84 -30.24 -44.39
C ARG A 3 -41.51 -29.55 -44.54
N THR A 4 -40.86 -29.93 -45.63
CA THR A 4 -39.70 -29.34 -46.28
C THR A 4 -40.02 -27.91 -46.71
N LEU A 5 -39.21 -26.93 -46.31
CA LEU A 5 -39.18 -25.63 -46.98
C LEU A 5 -37.75 -25.39 -47.49
N ILE A 6 -37.68 -25.27 -48.81
CA ILE A 6 -36.48 -25.03 -49.61
C ILE A 6 -36.17 -23.54 -49.54
N LEU A 7 -35.03 -23.16 -48.95
CA LEU A 7 -34.49 -21.80 -49.04
C LEU A 7 -33.44 -21.78 -50.15
N ALA A 8 -33.74 -21.07 -51.23
CA ALA A 8 -32.85 -20.86 -52.36
C ALA A 8 -31.71 -19.91 -51.95
N LEU A 9 -30.47 -20.38 -52.12
CA LEU A 9 -29.26 -19.56 -52.06
C LEU A 9 -29.24 -18.58 -53.24
N ALA A 10 -29.30 -17.27 -52.95
CA ALA A 10 -28.88 -16.23 -53.87
C ALA A 10 -27.40 -15.90 -53.57
N ILE A 11 -26.49 -16.49 -54.34
CA ILE A 11 -25.07 -16.11 -54.34
C ILE A 11 -24.96 -14.85 -55.21
N ALA A 12 -25.07 -13.68 -54.59
CA ALA A 12 -24.65 -12.43 -55.21
C ALA A 12 -23.11 -12.41 -55.21
N ALA A 13 -22.53 -12.45 -56.41
CA ALA A 13 -21.11 -12.26 -56.63
C ALA A 13 -20.72 -10.83 -56.21
N LEU A 14 -20.24 -10.68 -54.97
CA LEU A 14 -19.55 -9.49 -54.52
C LEU A 14 -18.14 -9.55 -55.13
N SER A 15 -17.97 -8.89 -56.26
CA SER A 15 -16.67 -8.51 -56.79
C SER A 15 -15.92 -7.77 -55.68
N PRO A 16 -14.72 -8.19 -55.23
CA PRO A 16 -13.92 -7.37 -54.36
C PRO A 16 -13.53 -6.14 -55.19
N THR A 17 -14.18 -5.00 -54.92
CA THR A 17 -13.62 -3.71 -55.28
C THR A 17 -12.34 -3.58 -54.47
N TRP A 18 -11.23 -4.00 -55.07
CA TRP A 18 -9.91 -3.54 -54.70
C TRP A 18 -9.91 -2.04 -54.99
N THR A 19 -10.47 -1.26 -54.08
CA THR A 19 -10.11 0.15 -53.96
C THR A 19 -8.60 0.13 -53.84
N ALA A 20 -7.92 0.70 -54.85
CA ALA A 20 -6.49 0.94 -54.80
C ALA A 20 -6.20 1.50 -53.40
N GLN A 21 -5.55 0.69 -52.56
CA GLN A 21 -5.01 1.15 -51.30
C GLN A 21 -4.15 2.33 -51.69
N GLU A 22 -4.60 3.55 -51.36
CA GLU A 22 -3.72 4.70 -51.34
C GLU A 22 -2.47 4.21 -50.61
N ASN A 23 -1.33 4.25 -51.28
CA ASN A 23 -0.05 3.98 -50.65
C ASN A 23 0.01 4.90 -49.43
N GLU A 24 -0.34 4.38 -48.26
CA GLU A 24 -0.17 5.07 -47.00
C GLU A 24 1.31 5.39 -46.96
N ASN A 25 1.63 6.67 -47.19
CA ASN A 25 3.00 7.11 -47.33
C ASN A 25 3.74 6.76 -46.04
N PHE A 26 4.57 5.71 -46.11
CA PHE A 26 5.36 5.26 -44.99
C PHE A 26 6.17 6.44 -44.45
N CYS A 27 5.89 6.82 -43.21
CA CYS A 27 6.63 7.89 -42.58
C CYS A 27 7.96 7.36 -42.06
N GLY A 28 9.04 7.70 -42.75
CA GLY A 28 10.41 7.33 -42.35
C GLY A 28 10.82 7.85 -40.96
N MET A 29 10.21 8.94 -40.49
CA MET A 29 10.51 9.53 -39.17
C MET A 29 9.90 8.72 -38.03
N CYS A 30 8.59 8.44 -38.11
CA CYS A 30 7.85 7.73 -37.06
C CYS A 30 7.82 6.21 -37.27
N LYS A 31 8.39 5.71 -38.37
CA LYS A 31 8.21 4.33 -38.87
C LYS A 31 6.74 3.92 -38.80
N ASP A 32 5.86 4.84 -39.20
CA ASP A 32 4.41 4.68 -39.18
C ASP A 32 3.72 4.48 -37.82
N GLN A 33 4.42 4.70 -36.70
CA GLN A 33 3.85 4.61 -35.35
C GLN A 33 3.02 5.84 -34.95
N GLY A 34 3.15 6.97 -35.67
CA GLY A 34 2.52 8.24 -35.31
C GLY A 34 3.18 8.98 -34.13
N LEU A 35 4.20 8.39 -33.51
CA LEU A 35 4.96 8.94 -32.40
C LEU A 35 6.46 8.89 -32.71
N VAL A 36 7.22 9.83 -32.19
CA VAL A 36 8.70 9.85 -32.21
C VAL A 36 9.23 10.04 -30.80
N ASP A 37 10.46 9.62 -30.53
CA ASP A 37 11.08 9.84 -29.23
C ASP A 37 11.19 11.34 -28.92
N CYS A 38 10.95 11.70 -27.67
CA CYS A 38 11.08 13.07 -27.20
C CYS A 38 12.56 13.49 -27.19
N ASP A 39 12.85 14.63 -27.80
CA ASP A 39 14.22 15.12 -27.97
C ASP A 39 14.74 15.92 -26.75
N ASP A 40 13.85 16.36 -25.86
CA ASP A 40 14.16 17.13 -24.66
C ASP A 40 15.15 16.36 -23.76
N LYS A 41 16.25 17.04 -23.39
CA LYS A 41 17.32 16.45 -22.58
C LYS A 41 16.86 16.00 -21.19
N ARG A 42 15.86 16.67 -20.62
CA ARG A 42 15.24 16.29 -19.34
C ARG A 42 14.45 14.99 -19.48
N CYS A 43 13.77 14.84 -20.61
CA CYS A 43 13.04 13.64 -21.00
C CYS A 43 14.02 12.44 -21.24
N LYS A 44 15.31 12.70 -21.54
CA LYS A 44 16.40 11.69 -21.69
C LYS A 44 17.17 11.38 -20.41
N LYS A 45 17.18 12.27 -19.43
CA LYS A 45 17.78 11.99 -18.12
C LYS A 45 16.86 11.00 -17.41
N THR A 46 17.43 10.01 -16.73
CA THR A 46 16.62 9.18 -15.82
C THR A 46 16.17 10.07 -14.66
N VAL A 47 14.93 10.56 -14.75
CA VAL A 47 14.28 11.35 -13.71
C VAL A 47 13.81 10.45 -12.56
N CYS A 48 13.64 9.16 -12.85
CA CYS A 48 13.24 8.14 -11.90
C CYS A 48 13.85 6.78 -12.25
N ASP A 49 14.41 6.13 -11.22
CA ASP A 49 15.02 4.80 -11.26
C ASP A 49 14.12 3.71 -10.62
N LEU A 50 12.85 3.99 -10.34
CA LEU A 50 11.92 2.95 -9.87
C LEU A 50 11.71 1.91 -10.96
N GLU A 51 11.91 0.65 -10.60
CA GLU A 51 11.65 -0.49 -11.47
C GLU A 51 10.15 -0.68 -11.73
N GLN A 52 9.31 -0.28 -10.78
CA GLN A 52 7.85 -0.42 -10.86
C GLN A 52 7.22 0.70 -11.69
N ASP A 53 6.14 0.37 -12.41
CA ASP A 53 5.30 1.36 -13.08
C ASP A 53 4.70 2.33 -12.04
N HIS A 54 4.93 3.62 -12.26
CA HIS A 54 4.47 4.67 -11.36
C HIS A 54 4.24 5.99 -12.10
N VAL A 55 3.52 6.89 -11.43
CA VAL A 55 3.27 8.27 -11.81
C VAL A 55 3.97 9.17 -10.81
N CYS A 56 4.79 10.11 -11.27
CA CYS A 56 5.50 11.05 -10.40
C CYS A 56 5.36 12.49 -10.91
N VAL A 57 5.17 13.44 -9.99
CA VAL A 57 4.99 14.85 -10.34
C VAL A 57 6.18 15.44 -11.09
N GLU A 58 7.41 15.03 -10.80
CA GLU A 58 8.60 15.52 -11.51
C GLU A 58 8.62 15.05 -12.97
N ILE A 59 8.19 13.81 -13.21
CA ILE A 59 8.08 13.22 -14.56
C ILE A 59 6.94 13.90 -15.33
N TYR A 60 5.79 14.05 -14.68
CA TYR A 60 4.61 14.63 -15.28
C TYR A 60 4.74 16.15 -15.42
N ALA A 61 5.58 16.84 -14.65
CA ALA A 61 5.80 18.28 -14.80
C ALA A 61 6.49 18.65 -16.12
N LEU A 62 7.15 17.70 -16.80
CA LEU A 62 7.83 17.93 -18.07
C LEU A 62 6.83 18.35 -19.17
N GLU A 63 6.91 19.61 -19.61
CA GLU A 63 6.03 20.14 -20.66
C GLU A 63 6.20 19.39 -22.00
N CYS A 64 7.39 18.82 -22.26
CA CYS A 64 7.73 18.12 -23.51
C CYS A 64 6.75 17.00 -23.87
N CYS A 65 6.58 16.04 -22.96
CA CYS A 65 5.72 14.87 -23.17
C CYS A 65 5.06 14.38 -21.89
N ARG A 66 5.11 15.18 -20.81
CA ARG A 66 4.64 14.81 -19.47
C ARG A 66 5.19 13.46 -19.00
N GLY A 67 6.39 13.10 -19.46
CA GLY A 67 7.06 11.84 -19.14
C GLY A 67 6.71 10.63 -20.01
N GLN A 68 5.94 10.79 -21.09
CA GLN A 68 5.68 9.68 -22.03
C GLN A 68 6.93 9.27 -22.83
N ARG A 69 7.97 10.10 -22.82
CA ARG A 69 9.22 9.98 -23.60
C ARG A 69 9.01 9.89 -25.12
N LYS A 70 7.78 10.06 -25.59
CA LYS A 70 7.38 10.13 -26.99
C LYS A 70 6.52 11.37 -27.21
N VAL A 71 6.51 11.88 -28.43
CA VAL A 71 5.66 13.00 -28.87
C VAL A 71 5.04 12.67 -30.24
N PRO A 72 3.88 13.26 -30.59
CA PRO A 72 3.28 13.09 -31.91
C PRO A 72 4.28 13.45 -33.00
N CYS A 73 4.38 12.59 -34.01
CA CYS A 73 5.23 12.87 -35.14
C CYS A 73 4.67 14.06 -35.93
N THR A 74 5.48 15.10 -36.12
CA THR A 74 5.09 16.28 -36.88
C THR A 74 5.02 16.04 -38.40
N TRP A 75 5.51 14.89 -38.87
CA TRP A 75 5.60 14.53 -40.30
C TRP A 75 4.49 13.59 -40.77
N CYS A 76 3.90 12.80 -39.85
CA CYS A 76 2.85 11.83 -40.16
C CYS A 76 1.60 12.17 -39.33
N ASN A 77 0.52 12.65 -39.98
CA ASN A 77 -0.74 12.97 -39.30
C ASN A 77 -1.61 11.72 -39.11
N LYS A 78 -1.05 10.65 -38.54
CA LYS A 78 -1.83 9.46 -38.16
C LYS A 78 -2.71 9.84 -36.96
N GLY A 79 -3.93 10.31 -37.25
CA GLY A 79 -4.82 10.97 -36.29
C GLY A 79 -5.09 10.20 -34.99
N ASN A 80 -5.09 8.87 -35.04
CA ASN A 80 -5.32 8.03 -33.86
C ASN A 80 -4.20 8.17 -32.81
N SER A 81 -2.92 8.21 -33.22
CA SER A 81 -1.79 8.33 -32.28
C SER A 81 -1.76 9.70 -31.62
N LYS A 82 -2.11 10.76 -32.35
CA LYS A 82 -2.23 12.11 -31.79
C LYS A 82 -3.38 12.22 -30.79
N PHE A 83 -4.54 11.66 -31.13
CA PHE A 83 -5.70 11.68 -30.24
C PHE A 83 -5.43 10.96 -28.91
N SER A 84 -4.86 9.74 -28.96
CA SER A 84 -4.46 9.01 -27.74
C SER A 84 -3.41 9.76 -26.93
N PHE A 85 -2.41 10.35 -27.59
CA PHE A 85 -1.41 11.18 -26.92
C PHE A 85 -2.03 12.39 -26.22
N ASP A 86 -2.92 13.13 -26.89
CA ASP A 86 -3.56 14.33 -26.34
C ASP A 86 -4.47 13.98 -25.14
N LEU A 87 -5.22 12.87 -25.21
CA LEU A 87 -6.01 12.35 -24.09
C LEU A 87 -5.14 12.02 -22.87
N GLU A 88 -4.03 11.34 -23.11
CA GLU A 88 -3.09 11.00 -22.03
C GLU A 88 -2.44 12.25 -21.45
N MET A 89 -2.02 13.20 -22.29
CA MET A 89 -1.47 14.49 -21.84
C MET A 89 -2.44 15.26 -20.95
N GLU A 90 -3.72 15.32 -21.32
CA GLU A 90 -4.74 16.00 -20.51
C GLU A 90 -5.00 15.24 -19.19
N SER A 91 -5.01 13.90 -19.21
CA SER A 91 -5.10 13.11 -17.98
C SER A 91 -3.91 13.38 -17.03
N ARG A 92 -2.68 13.38 -17.55
CA ARG A 92 -1.46 13.66 -16.77
C ARG A 92 -1.47 15.09 -16.22
N LYS A 93 -1.91 16.06 -17.02
CA LYS A 93 -2.07 17.46 -16.61
C LYS A 93 -3.12 17.60 -15.49
N GLY A 94 -4.29 16.98 -15.64
CA GLY A 94 -5.33 16.97 -14.63
C GLY A 94 -4.86 16.38 -13.30
N TRP A 95 -4.02 15.34 -13.34
CA TRP A 95 -3.39 14.78 -12.15
C TRP A 95 -2.46 15.78 -11.44
N ILE A 96 -1.60 16.49 -12.18
CA ILE A 96 -0.73 17.55 -11.62
C ILE A 96 -1.55 18.69 -11.01
N GLU A 97 -2.60 19.14 -11.70
CA GLU A 97 -3.47 20.19 -11.16
C GLU A 97 -4.18 19.73 -9.88
N GLY A 98 -4.56 18.45 -9.82
CA GLY A 98 -5.11 17.83 -8.61
C GLY A 98 -4.13 17.84 -7.44
N THR A 99 -2.88 17.45 -7.66
CA THR A 99 -1.84 17.45 -6.63
C THR A 99 -1.48 18.86 -6.17
N GLN A 100 -1.39 19.82 -7.09
CA GLN A 100 -1.21 21.24 -6.73
C GLN A 100 -2.37 21.79 -5.89
N LYS A 101 -3.62 21.37 -6.14
CA LYS A 101 -4.78 21.73 -5.31
C LYS A 101 -4.66 21.14 -3.90
N LEU A 102 -4.19 19.89 -3.78
CA LEU A 102 -3.92 19.27 -2.48
C LEU A 102 -2.89 20.07 -1.69
N ASN A 103 -1.75 20.41 -2.28
CA ASN A 103 -0.71 21.21 -1.61
C ASN A 103 -1.24 22.55 -1.09
N LYS A 104 -2.05 23.23 -1.90
CA LYS A 104 -2.74 24.46 -1.49
C LYS A 104 -3.69 24.21 -0.31
N SER A 105 -4.44 23.11 -0.31
CA SER A 105 -5.35 22.76 0.78
C SER A 105 -4.62 22.48 2.10
N PHE A 106 -3.44 21.86 2.04
CA PHE A 106 -2.61 21.58 3.22
C PHE A 106 -1.79 22.80 3.67
N GLN A 107 -1.75 23.87 2.87
CA GLN A 107 -0.87 25.01 3.08
C GLN A 107 0.60 24.56 3.19
N ILE A 108 0.99 23.61 2.33
CA ILE A 108 2.36 23.12 2.22
C ILE A 108 2.88 23.59 0.86
N PRO A 109 3.83 24.56 0.83
CA PRO A 109 4.26 25.19 -0.43
C PRO A 109 4.84 24.20 -1.44
N TYR A 110 5.52 23.17 -0.95
CA TYR A 110 6.20 22.19 -1.79
C TYR A 110 6.13 20.80 -1.16
N MET A 111 5.19 20.01 -1.64
CA MET A 111 5.09 18.58 -1.40
C MET A 111 5.03 17.91 -2.77
N ILE A 112 5.82 16.85 -2.94
CA ILE A 112 5.84 16.06 -4.16
C ILE A 112 4.97 14.83 -3.99
N HIS A 113 4.51 14.32 -5.13
CA HIS A 113 3.50 13.26 -5.18
C HIS A 113 3.94 12.17 -6.14
N LEU A 114 3.65 10.94 -5.75
CA LEU A 114 3.89 9.76 -6.56
C LEU A 114 2.75 8.75 -6.35
N SER A 115 2.31 8.11 -7.42
CA SER A 115 1.36 7.00 -7.36
C SER A 115 1.99 5.74 -7.96
N THR A 116 1.96 4.64 -7.22
CA THR A 116 2.37 3.31 -7.69
C THR A 116 1.14 2.46 -8.03
N ALA A 117 1.29 1.14 -8.12
CA ALA A 117 0.16 0.23 -8.25
C ALA A 117 -0.76 0.31 -7.01
N HIS A 118 -0.19 0.32 -5.80
CA HIS A 118 -0.94 0.16 -4.56
C HIS A 118 -0.97 1.41 -3.68
N PHE A 119 -0.08 2.38 -3.87
CA PHE A 119 0.05 3.53 -2.98
C PHE A 119 0.00 4.87 -3.71
N ASN A 120 -0.55 5.87 -3.02
CA ASN A 120 -0.33 7.28 -3.27
C ASN A 120 0.58 7.79 -2.16
N LEU A 121 1.79 8.22 -2.52
CA LEU A 121 2.79 8.76 -1.62
C LEU A 121 2.88 10.28 -1.81
N HIS A 122 2.75 10.99 -0.70
CA HIS A 122 2.88 12.43 -0.58
C HIS A 122 4.08 12.71 0.33
N TYR A 123 5.03 13.51 -0.15
CA TYR A 123 6.36 13.59 0.47
C TYR A 123 6.90 15.02 0.43
N ASP A 124 7.34 15.55 1.57
CA ASP A 124 7.95 16.89 1.65
C ASP A 124 9.29 16.90 2.42
N ILE A 125 9.83 15.72 2.76
CA ILE A 125 11.09 15.62 3.51
C ILE A 125 12.25 16.05 2.60
N PRO A 126 12.94 17.17 2.88
CA PRO A 126 13.83 17.77 1.88
C PRO A 126 15.04 16.91 1.53
N ARG A 127 15.53 16.14 2.50
CA ARG A 127 16.73 15.31 2.37
C ARG A 127 16.76 14.23 3.43
N ILE A 128 17.07 13.00 3.04
CA ILE A 128 17.31 11.89 3.96
C ILE A 128 18.72 11.31 3.76
N LYS A 129 19.23 10.63 4.79
CA LYS A 129 20.50 9.92 4.75
C LYS A 129 20.24 8.44 4.99
N VAL A 130 20.70 7.61 4.06
CA VAL A 130 20.59 6.14 4.11
C VAL A 130 21.99 5.56 4.03
N GLY A 131 22.46 4.95 5.13
CA GLY A 131 23.87 4.57 5.27
C GLY A 131 24.79 5.78 5.04
N MET A 132 25.61 5.74 3.98
CA MET A 132 26.51 6.83 3.61
C MET A 132 25.95 7.76 2.52
N LYS A 133 24.86 7.38 1.84
CA LYS A 133 24.29 8.13 0.72
C LYS A 133 23.24 9.12 1.23
N TYR A 134 23.21 10.30 0.62
CA TYR A 134 22.13 11.25 0.80
C TYR A 134 21.20 11.17 -0.40
N TYR A 135 19.90 11.22 -0.11
CA TYR A 135 18.84 11.27 -1.10
C TYR A 135 18.19 12.65 -0.99
N ASP A 136 18.02 13.33 -2.11
CA ASP A 136 17.16 14.51 -2.16
C ASP A 136 15.67 14.12 -1.98
N MET A 137 14.78 15.10 -1.94
CA MET A 137 13.36 14.87 -1.73
C MET A 137 12.74 13.92 -2.77
N ASN A 138 13.12 14.08 -4.06
CA ASN A 138 12.59 13.26 -5.14
C ASN A 138 13.13 11.83 -5.05
N GLU A 139 14.44 11.68 -4.85
CA GLU A 139 15.07 10.37 -4.65
C GLU A 139 14.52 9.67 -3.38
N GLY A 140 14.25 10.43 -2.32
CA GLY A 140 13.66 9.94 -1.07
C GLY A 140 12.22 9.46 -1.24
N MET A 141 11.38 10.22 -1.96
CA MET A 141 10.02 9.79 -2.30
C MET A 141 10.02 8.48 -3.07
N HIS A 142 10.87 8.35 -4.10
CA HIS A 142 10.97 7.12 -4.88
C HIS A 142 11.46 5.94 -4.00
N LEU A 143 12.47 6.15 -3.15
CA LEU A 143 12.92 5.12 -2.21
C LEU A 143 11.77 4.60 -1.33
N TYR A 144 10.93 5.49 -0.80
CA TYR A 144 9.80 5.07 0.05
C TYR A 144 8.65 4.46 -0.74
N ALA A 145 8.43 4.88 -1.98
CA ALA A 145 7.47 4.22 -2.87
C ALA A 145 7.85 2.77 -3.13
N GLN A 146 9.13 2.51 -3.42
CA GLN A 146 9.64 1.14 -3.59
C GLN A 146 9.44 0.30 -2.32
N ARG A 147 9.80 0.84 -1.15
CA ARG A 147 9.64 0.15 0.14
C ARG A 147 8.19 -0.17 0.48
N LEU A 148 7.24 0.69 0.08
CA LEU A 148 5.81 0.45 0.26
C LEU A 148 5.31 -0.68 -0.66
N GLU A 149 5.79 -0.75 -1.90
CA GLU A 149 5.47 -1.87 -2.80
C GLU A 149 6.12 -3.18 -2.30
N GLU A 150 7.37 -3.15 -1.81
CA GLU A 150 7.98 -4.31 -1.13
C GLU A 150 7.14 -4.78 0.06
N LEU A 151 6.64 -3.85 0.89
CA LEU A 151 5.73 -4.17 1.99
C LEU A 151 4.46 -4.86 1.48
N TYR A 152 3.89 -4.39 0.38
CA TYR A 152 2.70 -5.02 -0.20
C TYR A 152 3.00 -6.44 -0.67
N ASP A 153 4.13 -6.66 -1.35
CA ASP A 153 4.56 -7.99 -1.77
C ASP A 153 4.79 -8.92 -0.57
N ASP A 154 5.47 -8.44 0.47
CA ASP A 154 5.69 -9.19 1.72
C ASP A 154 4.35 -9.55 2.37
N TRP A 155 3.38 -8.64 2.37
CA TRP A 155 2.06 -8.85 2.95
C TRP A 155 1.21 -9.84 2.13
N VAL A 156 1.30 -9.78 0.79
CA VAL A 156 0.68 -10.76 -0.12
C VAL A 156 1.30 -12.14 0.07
N ALA A 157 2.61 -12.22 0.21
CA ALA A 157 3.30 -13.48 0.50
C ALA A 157 2.84 -14.07 1.84
N LEU A 158 2.58 -13.21 2.83
CA LEU A 158 2.17 -13.63 4.17
C LEU A 158 0.72 -14.13 4.26
N LEU A 159 -0.22 -13.37 3.71
CA LEU A 159 -1.66 -13.61 3.89
C LEU A 159 -2.35 -14.12 2.62
N GLY A 160 -1.57 -14.42 1.58
CA GLY A 160 -2.05 -14.55 0.20
C GLY A 160 -2.47 -13.20 -0.36
N ASN A 161 -2.75 -13.09 -1.66
CA ASN A 161 -3.54 -11.96 -2.16
C ASN A 161 -5.00 -12.25 -1.79
N PRO A 162 -5.48 -11.74 -0.65
CA PRO A 162 -6.74 -12.19 -0.12
C PRO A 162 -7.91 -11.52 -0.87
N TYR A 163 -7.64 -10.62 -1.84
CA TYR A 163 -8.65 -9.72 -2.40
C TYR A 163 -8.56 -9.49 -3.90
N GLN A 164 -9.75 -9.42 -4.49
CA GLN A 164 -10.02 -8.60 -5.66
C GLN A 164 -10.30 -7.16 -5.20
N LEU A 165 -9.35 -6.51 -4.50
CA LEU A 165 -9.48 -5.06 -4.35
C LEU A 165 -9.62 -4.50 -5.77
N PRO A 166 -10.60 -3.62 -6.04
CA PRO A 166 -10.63 -2.95 -7.32
C PRO A 166 -9.24 -2.35 -7.52
N GLN A 167 -8.56 -2.69 -8.61
CA GLN A 167 -7.18 -2.22 -8.91
C GLN A 167 -7.05 -0.69 -8.96
N THR A 168 -8.16 0.03 -8.77
CA THR A 168 -8.24 1.48 -8.69
C THR A 168 -8.04 2.04 -7.29
N ARG A 169 -8.01 1.22 -6.23
CA ARG A 169 -7.84 1.70 -4.85
C ARG A 169 -6.37 1.71 -4.47
N ARG A 170 -5.89 2.88 -4.05
CA ARG A 170 -4.55 3.08 -3.50
C ARG A 170 -4.64 3.54 -2.05
N TRP A 171 -3.69 3.12 -1.24
CA TRP A 171 -3.51 3.61 0.12
C TRP A 171 -2.78 4.95 0.10
N GLU A 172 -3.22 5.88 0.94
CA GLU A 172 -2.68 7.24 1.00
C GLU A 172 -1.64 7.33 2.11
N ILE A 173 -0.39 7.61 1.77
CA ILE A 173 0.72 7.78 2.71
C ILE A 173 1.25 9.20 2.60
N TYR A 174 1.19 9.95 3.70
CA TYR A 174 1.72 11.30 3.81
C TYR A 174 2.93 11.30 4.75
N MET A 175 4.09 11.61 4.19
CA MET A 175 5.34 11.77 4.93
C MET A 175 5.72 13.24 4.95
N THR A 176 5.43 13.89 6.08
CA THR A 176 5.71 15.31 6.26
C THR A 176 7.03 15.55 6.99
N ASN A 177 7.60 16.75 6.84
CA ASN A 177 8.90 17.11 7.37
C ASN A 177 8.79 17.53 8.84
N ASP A 178 7.63 18.00 9.28
CA ASP A 178 7.36 18.22 10.70
C ASP A 178 5.92 17.92 11.13
N VAL A 179 5.71 17.97 12.45
CA VAL A 179 4.42 17.76 13.12
C VAL A 179 3.37 18.78 12.69
N ALA A 180 3.74 20.05 12.48
CA ALA A 180 2.77 21.07 12.10
C ALA A 180 2.23 20.82 10.69
N GLU A 181 3.07 20.36 9.77
CA GLU A 181 2.67 19.92 8.43
C GLU A 181 1.78 18.68 8.49
N ARG A 182 2.18 17.67 9.27
CA ARG A 182 1.35 16.46 9.52
C ARG A 182 -0.03 16.85 10.03
N ASP A 183 -0.10 17.78 10.98
CA ASP A 183 -1.36 18.19 11.60
C ASP A 183 -2.27 18.91 10.58
N ARG A 184 -1.72 19.69 9.64
CA ARG A 184 -2.50 20.27 8.53
C ARG A 184 -3.02 19.21 7.56
N VAL A 185 -2.20 18.21 7.25
CA VAL A 185 -2.60 17.07 6.42
C VAL A 185 -3.71 16.27 7.08
N THR A 186 -3.54 15.86 8.34
CA THR A 186 -4.51 15.05 9.09
C THR A 186 -5.83 15.79 9.29
N HIS A 187 -5.80 17.11 9.57
CA HIS A 187 -7.02 17.90 9.65
C HIS A 187 -7.80 17.92 8.33
N THR A 188 -7.10 17.98 7.20
CA THR A 188 -7.72 18.06 5.87
C THR A 188 -8.19 16.71 5.35
N THR A 189 -7.41 15.65 5.59
CA THR A 189 -7.63 14.32 4.98
C THR A 189 -8.39 13.37 5.90
N ILE A 190 -8.12 13.43 7.21
CA ILE A 190 -8.67 12.51 8.21
C ILE A 190 -9.80 13.17 9.00
N GLY A 191 -9.79 14.51 9.13
CA GLY A 191 -10.80 15.27 9.86
C GLY A 191 -10.52 15.38 11.36
N GLY A 192 -9.27 15.24 11.79
CA GLY A 192 -8.89 15.33 13.20
C GLY A 192 -7.38 15.21 13.43
N SER A 193 -6.98 14.96 14.67
CA SER A 193 -5.57 14.74 15.06
C SER A 193 -5.11 13.28 14.96
N ALA A 194 -5.98 12.39 14.51
CA ALA A 194 -5.60 11.01 14.26
C ALA A 194 -4.61 10.95 13.10
N THR A 195 -3.52 10.20 13.28
CA THR A 195 -2.51 10.01 12.23
C THR A 195 -2.92 8.95 11.21
N LYS A 196 -3.96 8.16 11.51
CA LYS A 196 -4.47 7.09 10.65
C LYS A 196 -5.98 7.16 10.53
N GLN A 197 -6.48 6.86 9.34
CA GLN A 197 -7.89 6.64 9.08
C GLN A 197 -8.06 5.39 8.23
N PHE A 198 -9.01 4.55 8.62
CA PHE A 198 -9.39 3.36 7.87
C PHE A 198 -10.74 3.65 7.20
N GLY A 199 -10.68 4.03 5.92
CA GLY A 199 -11.85 4.52 5.20
C GLY A 199 -12.42 3.48 4.25
N GLN A 200 -13.73 3.61 3.98
CA GLN A 200 -14.41 2.75 3.00
C GLN A 200 -13.90 2.94 1.57
N ARG A 201 -13.39 4.14 1.28
CA ARG A 201 -12.90 4.54 -0.05
C ARG A 201 -11.37 4.59 -0.08
N THR A 202 -10.77 5.23 0.90
CA THR A 202 -9.33 5.42 1.03
C THR A 202 -8.94 5.27 2.49
N SER A 203 -7.90 4.48 2.78
CA SER A 203 -7.24 4.53 4.08
C SER A 203 -5.99 5.36 3.99
N THR A 204 -5.76 6.15 5.04
CA THR A 204 -4.76 7.20 5.06
C THR A 204 -3.87 7.03 6.27
N TYR A 205 -2.57 7.21 6.06
CA TYR A 205 -1.59 7.40 7.12
C TYR A 205 -0.82 8.69 6.89
N ALA A 206 -0.69 9.51 7.92
CA ALA A 206 0.12 10.73 7.90
C ALA A 206 1.11 10.74 9.06
N VAL A 207 2.37 11.04 8.77
CA VAL A 207 3.46 11.02 9.73
C VAL A 207 4.40 12.19 9.57
N ALA A 208 4.86 12.74 10.70
CA ALA A 208 5.99 13.65 10.74
C ALA A 208 7.27 12.80 10.79
N ALA A 209 8.02 12.82 9.70
CA ALA A 209 9.20 12.00 9.52
C ALA A 209 10.45 12.86 9.29
N GLY A 210 10.45 14.12 9.73
CA GLY A 210 11.66 14.94 9.73
C GLY A 210 12.74 14.43 10.68
N LYS A 211 13.91 15.07 10.65
CA LYS A 211 15.04 14.75 11.54
C LYS A 211 14.74 15.02 13.02
N ARG A 212 13.77 15.88 13.32
CA ARG A 212 13.36 16.21 14.69
C ARG A 212 12.48 15.11 15.29
N ASP A 213 11.69 14.46 14.45
CA ASP A 213 10.68 13.48 14.85
C ASP A 213 11.20 12.04 14.78
N MET A 214 12.07 11.77 13.80
CA MET A 214 12.73 10.47 13.63
C MET A 214 14.23 10.63 13.43
N LYS A 215 15.00 9.85 14.17
CA LYS A 215 16.46 9.95 14.28
C LYS A 215 17.15 9.72 12.94
N ASP A 216 16.78 8.65 12.25
CA ASP A 216 17.42 8.18 11.03
C ASP A 216 16.43 7.51 10.07
N ASP A 217 16.91 7.08 8.91
CA ASP A 217 16.08 6.42 7.89
C ASP A 217 15.57 5.05 8.35
N GLU A 218 16.30 4.38 9.23
CA GLU A 218 15.92 3.05 9.70
C GLU A 218 14.67 3.12 10.59
N GLU A 219 14.62 4.11 11.48
CA GLU A 219 13.43 4.41 12.29
C GLU A 219 12.23 4.82 11.42
N ARG A 220 12.45 5.68 10.42
CA ARG A 220 11.41 6.10 9.46
C ARG A 220 10.86 4.93 8.67
N HIS A 221 11.74 4.07 8.14
CA HIS A 221 11.35 2.92 7.36
C HIS A 221 10.53 1.95 8.20
N ALA A 222 11.00 1.60 9.41
CA ALA A 222 10.25 0.74 10.33
C ALA A 222 8.88 1.32 10.65
N ASN A 223 8.80 2.63 10.88
CA ASN A 223 7.55 3.32 11.18
C ASN A 223 6.55 3.27 10.02
N VAL A 224 6.97 3.65 8.80
CA VAL A 224 6.11 3.58 7.62
C VAL A 224 5.68 2.15 7.35
N TYR A 225 6.60 1.19 7.44
CA TYR A 225 6.34 -0.23 7.20
C TYR A 225 5.29 -0.77 8.19
N HIS A 226 5.46 -0.48 9.49
CA HIS A 226 4.51 -0.84 10.52
C HIS A 226 3.13 -0.23 10.25
N HIS A 227 3.05 1.09 10.03
CA HIS A 227 1.79 1.79 9.92
C HIS A 227 1.03 1.51 8.62
N ALA A 228 1.74 1.36 7.50
CA ALA A 228 1.15 0.92 6.24
C ALA A 228 0.63 -0.52 6.33
N SER A 229 1.29 -1.40 7.10
CA SER A 229 0.78 -2.76 7.37
C SER A 229 -0.62 -2.74 8.00
N HIS A 230 -0.92 -1.77 8.88
CA HIS A 230 -2.29 -1.59 9.41
C HIS A 230 -3.28 -1.26 8.31
N LEU A 231 -2.95 -0.28 7.45
CA LEU A 231 -3.85 0.18 6.40
C LEU A 231 -4.22 -0.97 5.45
N ILE A 232 -3.22 -1.74 5.02
CA ILE A 232 -3.38 -2.85 4.08
C ILE A 232 -4.18 -3.97 4.74
N THR A 233 -3.85 -4.33 5.98
CA THR A 233 -4.54 -5.40 6.72
C THR A 233 -6.00 -5.06 7.02
N GLN A 234 -6.32 -3.80 7.34
CA GLN A 234 -7.71 -3.42 7.65
C GLN A 234 -8.56 -3.14 6.41
N GLN A 235 -8.03 -2.48 5.39
CA GLN A 235 -8.79 -2.15 4.18
C GLN A 235 -8.86 -3.31 3.20
N GLY A 236 -8.06 -4.35 3.40
CA GLY A 236 -8.14 -5.56 2.61
C GLY A 236 -9.57 -6.09 2.41
N HIS A 237 -10.45 -5.96 3.40
CA HIS A 237 -11.65 -6.77 3.48
C HIS A 237 -12.94 -6.02 3.07
N PRO A 238 -13.97 -6.73 2.55
CA PRO A 238 -15.25 -6.10 2.20
C PRO A 238 -15.83 -5.36 3.41
N ILE A 239 -15.97 -4.05 3.24
CA ILE A 239 -16.08 -3.10 4.34
C ILE A 239 -17.53 -3.05 4.83
N GLY A 240 -17.84 -3.85 5.86
CA GLY A 240 -19.17 -3.89 6.48
C GLY A 240 -19.25 -3.24 7.87
N LYS A 241 -18.16 -3.26 8.66
CA LYS A 241 -18.14 -2.75 10.04
C LYS A 241 -16.78 -2.15 10.40
N PHE A 242 -16.79 -0.99 11.04
CA PHE A 242 -15.59 -0.22 11.42
C PHE A 242 -14.86 -0.75 12.66
N GLU A 243 -15.37 -1.82 13.28
CA GLU A 243 -14.83 -2.40 14.51
C GLU A 243 -14.17 -3.74 14.18
N TYR A 244 -12.90 -3.68 13.79
CA TYR A 244 -12.09 -4.88 13.58
C TYR A 244 -11.37 -5.26 14.88
N PRO A 245 -11.25 -6.56 15.19
CA PRO A 245 -10.42 -7.05 16.29
C PRO A 245 -9.00 -6.50 16.20
N GLY A 246 -8.67 -5.54 17.07
CA GLY A 246 -7.42 -4.78 17.02
C GLY A 246 -6.20 -5.68 17.13
N TRP A 247 -6.33 -6.80 17.86
CA TRP A 247 -5.25 -7.76 18.06
C TRP A 247 -4.75 -8.35 16.74
N TRP A 248 -5.63 -8.64 15.78
CA TRP A 248 -5.21 -9.22 14.51
C TRP A 248 -4.40 -8.21 13.71
N THR A 249 -4.92 -6.98 13.57
CA THR A 249 -4.26 -5.93 12.79
C THR A 249 -2.91 -5.54 13.41
N VAL A 250 -2.90 -5.35 14.74
CA VAL A 250 -1.68 -5.02 15.48
C VAL A 250 -0.69 -6.18 15.44
N GLY A 251 -1.16 -7.42 15.61
CA GLY A 251 -0.31 -8.61 15.54
C GLY A 251 0.38 -8.77 14.19
N VAL A 252 -0.37 -8.61 13.08
CA VAL A 252 0.19 -8.66 11.72
C VAL A 252 1.19 -7.54 11.50
N ALA A 253 0.86 -6.30 11.85
CA ALA A 253 1.79 -5.17 11.65
C ALA A 253 3.11 -5.34 12.43
N HIS A 254 3.05 -5.83 13.67
CA HIS A 254 4.26 -6.16 14.44
C HIS A 254 5.03 -7.35 13.87
N TRP A 255 4.32 -8.35 13.34
CA TRP A 255 4.98 -9.50 12.73
C TRP A 255 5.74 -9.07 11.48
N MET A 256 5.10 -8.27 10.61
CA MET A 256 5.70 -7.68 9.41
C MET A 256 6.93 -6.83 9.75
N GLU A 257 6.81 -5.92 10.73
CA GLU A 257 7.93 -5.11 11.19
C GLU A 257 9.09 -5.98 11.70
N ARG A 258 8.82 -6.97 12.54
CA ARG A 258 9.86 -7.85 13.08
C ARG A 258 10.49 -8.75 12.03
N ALA A 259 9.72 -9.21 11.04
CA ALA A 259 10.25 -10.01 9.94
C ALA A 259 11.27 -9.19 9.11
N LYS A 260 11.00 -7.89 8.93
CA LYS A 260 11.88 -6.99 8.16
C LYS A 260 13.06 -6.44 8.96
N PHE A 261 12.86 -6.10 10.23
CA PHE A 261 13.83 -5.34 11.05
C PHE A 261 14.36 -6.10 12.26
N GLU A 262 13.96 -7.36 12.45
CA GLU A 262 14.33 -8.24 13.59
C GLU A 262 13.83 -7.77 14.97
N GLU A 263 13.31 -6.55 15.08
CA GLU A 263 12.78 -5.98 16.30
C GLU A 263 11.53 -5.12 16.08
N THR A 264 10.75 -4.92 17.14
CA THR A 264 9.62 -4.00 17.15
C THR A 264 10.06 -2.66 17.70
N ARG A 265 9.85 -1.60 16.94
CA ARG A 265 10.18 -0.22 17.33
C ARG A 265 8.95 0.66 17.47
N ASN A 266 7.86 0.29 16.80
CA ASN A 266 6.70 1.15 16.64
C ASN A 266 5.50 0.70 17.48
N PHE A 267 4.68 1.65 17.91
CA PHE A 267 3.43 1.39 18.62
C PHE A 267 2.32 2.27 18.06
N CYS A 268 1.12 1.70 17.94
CA CYS A 268 -0.03 2.38 17.34
C CYS A 268 -0.83 3.28 18.26
N THR A 269 -0.57 3.23 19.56
CA THR A 269 -1.17 4.14 20.55
C THR A 269 -0.52 5.50 20.37
N GLY A 270 -1.31 6.52 20.00
CA GLY A 270 -0.81 7.86 19.68
C GLY A 270 0.17 8.37 20.74
N GLU A 271 1.44 8.44 20.34
CA GLU A 271 2.59 9.27 20.76
C GLU A 271 2.61 9.97 22.14
N VAL A 272 1.89 9.52 23.17
CA VAL A 272 1.87 10.16 24.49
C VAL A 272 2.12 9.13 25.59
N GLY A 273 3.39 9.00 25.98
CA GLY A 273 3.67 9.10 27.43
C GLY A 273 4.07 7.85 28.20
N THR A 274 4.56 6.77 27.60
CA THR A 274 5.11 5.67 28.42
C THR A 274 6.50 5.19 27.98
N LYS A 275 7.48 6.11 27.85
CA LYS A 275 8.93 5.75 27.80
C LYS A 275 9.40 4.82 28.94
N LYS A 276 8.55 4.58 29.95
CA LYS A 276 8.78 3.68 31.08
C LYS A 276 8.09 2.31 30.94
N ASP A 277 7.37 2.07 29.84
CA ASP A 277 6.74 0.77 29.64
C ASP A 277 7.77 -0.26 29.23
N LYS A 278 7.94 -1.28 30.08
CA LYS A 278 8.86 -2.38 29.84
C LYS A 278 8.57 -3.12 28.53
N TRP A 279 7.38 -3.03 27.96
CA TRP A 279 7.03 -3.67 26.69
C TRP A 279 7.46 -2.89 25.46
N GLN A 280 7.90 -1.63 25.59
CA GLN A 280 8.35 -0.82 24.44
C GLN A 280 9.73 -1.21 23.90
N ASN A 281 10.61 -1.79 24.73
CA ASN A 281 12.02 -2.03 24.38
C ASN A 281 12.26 -3.43 23.79
N GLY A 282 11.43 -3.91 22.87
CA GLY A 282 11.60 -5.21 22.20
C GLY A 282 11.67 -6.42 23.16
N GLY A 283 12.34 -7.51 22.76
CA GLY A 283 12.52 -8.73 23.56
C GLY A 283 11.21 -9.40 23.97
N TRP A 284 10.22 -9.34 23.09
CA TRP A 284 8.86 -9.78 23.36
C TRP A 284 8.74 -11.28 23.53
N ASP A 285 9.48 -12.05 22.76
CA ASP A 285 9.63 -13.51 22.90
C ASP A 285 9.89 -13.92 24.35
N LYS A 286 10.93 -13.35 24.98
CA LYS A 286 11.30 -13.66 26.37
C LYS A 286 10.27 -13.19 27.38
N LYS A 287 9.67 -12.01 27.16
CA LYS A 287 8.65 -11.45 28.05
C LYS A 287 7.34 -12.24 27.99
N VAL A 288 6.90 -12.61 26.79
CA VAL A 288 5.73 -13.46 26.54
C VAL A 288 5.96 -14.84 27.14
N TYR A 289 7.11 -15.48 26.86
CA TYR A 289 7.50 -16.76 27.46
C TYR A 289 7.44 -16.73 29.00
N SER A 290 8.06 -15.71 29.61
CA SER A 290 8.09 -15.55 31.07
C SER A 290 6.70 -15.41 31.68
N MET A 291 5.78 -14.71 31.01
CA MET A 291 4.40 -14.51 31.48
C MET A 291 3.58 -15.78 31.33
N VAL A 292 3.67 -16.46 30.18
CA VAL A 292 2.96 -17.71 29.89
C VAL A 292 3.40 -18.82 30.86
N GLY A 293 4.70 -18.97 31.09
CA GLY A 293 5.26 -19.95 32.03
C GLY A 293 4.90 -19.70 33.49
N ARG A 294 4.37 -18.52 33.82
CA ARG A 294 3.87 -18.16 35.15
C ARG A 294 2.34 -18.09 35.22
N ASP A 295 1.65 -18.43 34.14
CA ASP A 295 0.18 -18.33 34.02
C ASP A 295 -0.33 -16.90 34.30
N LYS A 296 0.37 -15.89 33.78
CA LYS A 296 0.07 -14.45 33.99
C LYS A 296 -0.30 -13.70 32.71
N GLU A 297 -0.32 -14.37 31.58
CA GLU A 297 -0.71 -13.80 30.30
C GLU A 297 -2.19 -13.38 30.26
N PRO A 298 -2.55 -12.35 29.47
CA PRO A 298 -3.94 -12.03 29.22
C PRO A 298 -4.58 -13.09 28.31
N ARG A 299 -5.79 -13.52 28.66
CA ARG A 299 -6.62 -14.39 27.80
C ARG A 299 -7.05 -13.60 26.55
N LEU A 300 -7.01 -14.20 25.36
CA LEU A 300 -7.44 -13.54 24.12
C LEU A 300 -8.86 -12.95 24.23
N ALA A 301 -9.78 -13.68 24.87
CA ALA A 301 -11.15 -13.23 25.10
C ALA A 301 -11.26 -11.89 25.86
N SER A 302 -10.25 -11.47 26.63
CA SER A 302 -10.27 -10.18 27.33
C SER A 302 -9.94 -8.99 26.45
N PHE A 303 -9.39 -9.21 25.25
CA PHE A 303 -8.98 -8.14 24.34
C PHE A 303 -9.31 -8.37 22.87
N GLU A 304 -9.99 -9.47 22.52
CA GLU A 304 -10.35 -9.78 21.13
C GLU A 304 -11.28 -8.74 20.49
N LYS A 305 -12.06 -8.01 21.30
CA LYS A 305 -13.00 -6.98 20.85
C LYS A 305 -12.44 -5.56 20.93
N LEU A 306 -11.24 -5.38 21.48
CA LEU A 306 -10.63 -4.06 21.59
C LEU A 306 -10.14 -3.61 20.22
N ASP A 307 -10.32 -2.32 19.92
CA ASP A 307 -9.72 -1.70 18.75
C ASP A 307 -8.21 -1.49 18.93
N THR A 308 -7.52 -1.06 17.86
CA THR A 308 -6.06 -0.88 17.87
C THR A 308 -5.56 0.22 18.83
N GLN A 309 -6.40 1.17 19.22
CA GLN A 309 -6.07 2.26 20.16
C GLN A 309 -6.31 1.86 21.62
N GLN A 310 -7.20 0.90 21.86
CA GLN A 310 -7.55 0.38 23.19
C GLN A 310 -6.57 -0.68 23.71
N LEU A 311 -5.74 -1.26 22.84
CA LEU A 311 -4.74 -2.25 23.27
C LEU A 311 -3.58 -1.58 24.02
N SER A 312 -3.20 -2.17 25.14
CA SER A 312 -1.95 -1.87 25.82
C SER A 312 -0.74 -2.39 25.04
N THR A 313 0.43 -1.80 25.30
CA THR A 313 1.74 -2.27 24.80
C THR A 313 1.99 -3.76 25.07
N MET A 314 1.53 -4.28 26.23
CA MET A 314 1.60 -5.69 26.56
C MET A 314 0.70 -6.51 25.63
N GLN A 315 -0.54 -6.08 25.43
CA GLN A 315 -1.47 -6.75 24.52
C GLN A 315 -0.97 -6.72 23.07
N HIS A 316 -0.19 -5.71 22.65
CA HIS A 316 0.49 -5.71 21.35
C HIS A 316 1.47 -6.90 21.22
N ALA A 317 2.29 -7.14 22.25
CA ALA A 317 3.22 -8.26 22.25
C ALA A 317 2.51 -9.62 22.23
N PHE A 318 1.42 -9.76 22.96
CA PHE A 318 0.60 -10.98 22.92
C PHE A 318 -0.11 -11.16 21.57
N ALA A 319 -0.68 -10.10 21.02
CA ALA A 319 -1.27 -10.08 19.68
C ALA A 319 -0.26 -10.53 18.61
N TRP A 320 0.97 -10.00 18.64
CA TRP A 320 2.07 -10.45 17.79
C TRP A 320 2.32 -11.95 17.96
N SER A 321 2.48 -12.44 19.18
CA SER A 321 2.80 -13.86 19.42
C SER A 321 1.68 -14.82 19.00
N MET A 322 0.42 -14.37 18.99
CA MET A 322 -0.71 -15.16 18.51
C MET A 322 -0.74 -15.21 16.98
N VAL A 323 -0.40 -14.12 16.31
CA VAL A 323 -0.21 -14.10 14.85
C VAL A 323 1.00 -14.95 14.45
N ASP A 324 2.11 -14.86 15.19
CA ASP A 324 3.30 -15.68 15.00
C ASP A 324 2.98 -17.19 15.09
N TYR A 325 2.16 -17.60 16.07
CA TYR A 325 1.65 -18.96 16.17
C TYR A 325 0.79 -19.36 14.95
N ILE A 326 -0.14 -18.51 14.53
CA ILE A 326 -0.98 -18.78 13.36
C ILE A 326 -0.13 -18.97 12.11
N LEU A 327 0.87 -18.12 11.91
CA LEU A 327 1.76 -18.18 10.75
C LEU A 327 2.73 -19.36 10.80
N SER A 328 3.09 -19.82 11.99
CA SER A 328 3.98 -20.96 12.18
C SER A 328 3.27 -22.30 11.97
N ASP A 329 2.10 -22.48 12.57
CA ASP A 329 1.40 -23.77 12.59
C ASP A 329 0.30 -23.86 11.52
N PHE A 330 -0.17 -22.73 11.00
CA PHE A 330 -1.26 -22.65 10.01
C PHE A 330 -1.00 -21.61 8.89
N PRO A 331 0.19 -21.58 8.26
CA PRO A 331 0.53 -20.55 7.26
C PRO A 331 -0.50 -20.47 6.12
N ASP A 332 -0.92 -21.61 5.58
CA ASP A 332 -1.89 -21.68 4.47
C ASP A 332 -3.31 -21.20 4.86
N LYS A 333 -3.59 -21.03 6.16
CA LYS A 333 -4.88 -20.58 6.69
C LYS A 333 -4.87 -19.13 7.16
N ALA A 334 -3.70 -18.51 7.31
CA ALA A 334 -3.57 -17.17 7.87
C ALA A 334 -4.38 -16.13 7.09
N GLY A 335 -4.34 -16.21 5.76
CA GLY A 335 -5.15 -15.36 4.87
C GLY A 335 -6.65 -15.49 5.10
N ASP A 336 -7.17 -16.72 5.18
CA ASP A 336 -8.60 -17.01 5.42
C ASP A 336 -9.08 -16.60 6.82
N ILE A 337 -8.23 -16.81 7.83
CA ILE A 337 -8.46 -16.37 9.20
C ILE A 337 -8.57 -14.84 9.23
N GLY A 338 -7.57 -14.15 8.66
CA GLY A 338 -7.59 -12.71 8.51
C GLY A 338 -8.85 -12.24 7.83
N ARG A 339 -9.24 -12.88 6.70
CA ARG A 339 -10.47 -12.61 5.95
C ARG A 339 -11.72 -12.63 6.79
N THR A 340 -11.83 -13.63 7.64
CA THR A 340 -13.02 -13.81 8.47
C THR A 340 -13.05 -12.82 9.64
N ILE A 341 -11.90 -12.62 10.30
CA ILE A 341 -11.76 -11.73 11.46
C ILE A 341 -12.10 -10.29 11.11
N THR A 342 -11.49 -9.75 10.06
CA THR A 342 -11.73 -8.37 9.63
C THR A 342 -13.05 -8.24 8.87
N GLY A 343 -13.46 -9.22 8.05
CA GLY A 343 -14.72 -9.12 7.32
C GLY A 343 -15.96 -9.11 8.23
N SER A 344 -15.91 -9.79 9.38
CA SER A 344 -17.08 -9.97 10.26
C SER A 344 -16.91 -9.49 11.70
N GLY A 345 -15.68 -9.32 12.17
CA GLY A 345 -15.35 -9.14 13.58
C GLY A 345 -15.47 -10.42 14.43
N ASP A 346 -15.87 -11.56 13.82
CA ASP A 346 -16.16 -12.80 14.55
C ASP A 346 -14.94 -13.73 14.60
N VAL A 347 -14.10 -13.54 15.62
CA VAL A 347 -12.92 -14.37 15.89
C VAL A 347 -13.31 -15.83 16.13
N ALA A 348 -14.42 -16.08 16.82
CA ALA A 348 -14.88 -17.43 17.12
C ALA A 348 -15.29 -18.19 15.84
N LYS A 349 -15.94 -17.51 14.90
CA LYS A 349 -16.23 -18.05 13.57
C LYS A 349 -14.94 -18.37 12.82
N ALA A 350 -13.99 -17.44 12.76
CA ALA A 350 -12.72 -17.66 12.07
C ALA A 350 -11.99 -18.90 12.58
N PHE A 351 -11.94 -19.10 13.91
CA PHE A 351 -11.26 -20.26 14.49
C PHE A 351 -12.02 -21.57 14.28
N ARG A 352 -13.35 -21.57 14.33
CA ARG A 352 -14.13 -22.78 14.01
C ARG A 352 -13.98 -23.19 12.55
N GLU A 353 -14.06 -22.22 11.62
CA GLU A 353 -14.04 -22.48 10.18
C GLU A 353 -12.65 -22.89 9.69
N HIS A 354 -11.60 -22.18 10.11
CA HIS A 354 -10.27 -22.33 9.51
C HIS A 354 -9.29 -23.15 10.35
N LEU A 355 -9.52 -23.23 11.67
CA LEU A 355 -8.66 -23.96 12.60
C LEU A 355 -9.36 -25.16 13.26
N GLY A 356 -10.67 -25.34 13.07
CA GLY A 356 -11.44 -26.41 13.71
C GLY A 356 -11.43 -26.34 15.25
N THR A 357 -11.25 -25.16 15.83
CA THR A 357 -11.03 -24.98 17.27
C THR A 357 -11.93 -23.89 17.87
N THR A 358 -11.93 -23.78 19.20
CA THR A 358 -12.59 -22.69 19.93
C THR A 358 -11.56 -21.63 20.33
N VAL A 359 -12.00 -20.42 20.67
CA VAL A 359 -11.09 -19.35 21.17
C VAL A 359 -10.33 -19.80 22.44
N ALA A 360 -11.00 -20.50 23.35
CA ALA A 360 -10.36 -21.04 24.56
C ALA A 360 -9.30 -22.08 24.23
N ARG A 361 -9.63 -23.05 23.35
CA ARG A 361 -8.69 -24.09 22.96
C ARG A 361 -7.51 -23.54 22.15
N PHE A 362 -7.75 -22.62 21.22
CA PHE A 362 -6.70 -21.88 20.51
C PHE A 362 -5.71 -21.24 21.48
N HIS A 363 -6.22 -20.59 22.54
CA HIS A 363 -5.36 -19.96 23.53
C HIS A 363 -4.47 -20.99 24.26
N ASP A 364 -5.00 -22.15 24.63
CA ASP A 364 -4.20 -23.21 25.28
C ASP A 364 -3.15 -23.82 24.33
N ASP A 365 -3.50 -23.99 23.06
CA ASP A 365 -2.56 -24.46 22.03
C ASP A 365 -1.46 -23.42 21.78
N TRP A 366 -1.81 -22.13 21.68
CA TRP A 366 -0.87 -21.01 21.59
C TRP A 366 0.07 -20.93 22.81
N ARG A 367 -0.44 -21.13 24.04
CA ARG A 367 0.41 -21.20 25.25
C ARG A 367 1.47 -22.29 25.10
N SER A 368 1.05 -23.46 24.62
CA SER A 368 1.94 -24.61 24.40
C SER A 368 2.99 -24.31 23.32
N TYR A 369 2.60 -23.63 22.24
CA TYR A 369 3.52 -23.11 21.23
C TYR A 369 4.55 -22.16 21.84
N VAL A 370 4.13 -21.14 22.60
CA VAL A 370 5.03 -20.16 23.23
C VAL A 370 6.06 -20.85 24.13
N LEU A 371 5.62 -21.77 25.00
CA LEU A 371 6.50 -22.48 25.93
C LEU A 371 7.54 -23.36 25.22
N LYS A 372 7.26 -23.77 23.98
CA LYS A 372 8.19 -24.57 23.17
C LYS A 372 9.08 -23.69 22.29
N ALA A 373 8.47 -22.79 21.52
CA ALA A 373 9.14 -21.98 20.51
C ALA A 373 10.07 -20.91 21.11
N TYR A 374 9.67 -20.33 22.26
CA TYR A 374 10.38 -19.20 22.87
C TYR A 374 11.25 -19.60 24.08
N ALA A 375 11.48 -20.90 24.31
CA ALA A 375 12.28 -21.41 25.43
C ALA A 375 13.81 -21.13 25.33
N ARG A 376 14.23 -20.10 24.60
CA ARG A 376 15.61 -19.84 24.21
C ARG A 376 16.35 -18.86 25.12
#